data_AF-A0A1C5RGU1-F1
#
_entry.id   AF-A0A1C5RGU1-F1
#
_cell.length_a   1.000
_cell.length_b   1.000
_cell.length_c   1.000
_cell.angle_alpha   90.00
_cell.angle_beta   90.00
_cell.angle_gamma   90.00
#
_symmetry.space_group_name_H-M   'P 1'
#
loop_
_entity.id
_entity.type
_entity.pdbx_description
1 polymer ?
#
loop_
_entity_poly.entity_id
_entity_poly.type
_entity_poly.pdbx_seq_one_letter_code
_entity_poly.pdbx_strand_id
1 'polypeptide(L)'
;MKRPGFTFRPNLKKQEHRRAWETLQSVPEGEKGDFLVRAILALEQNRDWENTLRRVIREELKTVSFQTVPQQEEQIPKEMMSFLSSLTGEE
;
A
#
# COMPACT_ATOMS: atom_id res chain seq x y z
N MET A 1 -39.02 -7.86 15.06
CA MET A 1 -38.57 -9.07 14.31
C MET A 1 -37.62 -9.87 15.21
N LYS A 2 -37.79 -11.19 15.33
CA LYS A 2 -36.82 -12.05 16.03
C LYS A 2 -35.60 -12.23 15.13
N ARG A 3 -34.44 -11.72 15.56
CA ARG A 3 -33.18 -11.95 14.85
C ARG A 3 -32.75 -13.40 15.05
N PRO A 4 -32.53 -14.20 13.99
CA PRO A 4 -31.96 -15.53 14.16
C PRO A 4 -30.56 -15.42 14.77
N GLY A 5 -30.34 -16.12 15.88
CA GLY A 5 -29.07 -16.12 16.58
C GLY A 5 -28.03 -16.92 15.77
N PHE A 6 -26.93 -16.28 15.40
CA PHE A 6 -25.76 -16.98 14.87
C PHE A 6 -24.78 -17.24 16.02
N THR A 7 -24.39 -18.50 16.21
CA THR A 7 -23.37 -18.88 17.19
C THR A 7 -22.04 -19.10 16.48
N PHE A 8 -21.02 -18.34 16.86
CA PHE A 8 -19.67 -18.53 16.33
C PHE A 8 -19.09 -19.88 16.79
N ARG A 9 -18.86 -20.79 15.84
CA ARG A 9 -18.30 -22.13 16.10
C ARG A 9 -17.04 -22.35 15.24
N PRO A 10 -15.87 -21.93 15.72
CA PRO A 10 -14.63 -22.06 14.97
C PRO A 10 -14.19 -23.52 14.88
N ASN A 11 -13.69 -23.93 13.71
CA ASN A 11 -13.07 -25.24 13.52
C ASN A 11 -11.55 -25.11 13.73
N LEU A 12 -11.05 -25.61 14.86
CA LEU A 12 -9.64 -25.48 15.26
C LEU A 12 -8.64 -26.22 14.33
N LYS A 13 -9.14 -27.09 13.45
CA LYS A 13 -8.32 -27.71 12.39
C LYS A 13 -7.93 -26.71 11.30
N LYS A 14 -8.73 -25.67 11.08
CA LYS A 14 -8.43 -24.59 10.14
C LYS A 14 -7.65 -23.49 10.84
N GLN A 15 -6.51 -23.10 10.27
CA GLN A 15 -5.64 -22.07 10.84
C GLN A 15 -6.36 -20.73 11.01
N GLU A 16 -7.15 -20.32 10.01
CA GLU A 16 -7.89 -19.04 10.06
C GLU A 16 -8.91 -19.01 11.19
N HIS A 17 -9.67 -20.09 11.36
CA HIS A 17 -10.66 -20.19 12.44
C HIS A 17 -9.98 -20.23 13.81
N ARG A 18 -8.82 -20.87 13.92
CA ARG A 18 -8.02 -20.87 15.15
C ARG A 18 -7.53 -19.46 15.49
N ARG A 19 -6.94 -18.76 14.52
CA ARG A 19 -6.48 -17.38 14.72
C ARG A 19 -7.64 -16.44 15.08
N ALA A 20 -8.78 -16.56 14.39
CA ALA A 20 -9.98 -15.79 14.72
C ALA A 20 -10.50 -16.11 16.13
N TRP A 21 -10.41 -17.36 16.56
CA TRP A 21 -10.79 -17.80 17.90
C TRP A 21 -9.85 -17.22 18.97
N GLU A 22 -8.54 -17.30 18.79
CA GLU A 22 -7.53 -16.71 19.68
C GLU A 22 -7.74 -15.19 19.82
N THR A 23 -7.99 -14.49 18.72
CA THR A 23 -8.31 -13.05 18.74
C THR A 23 -9.60 -12.76 19.48
N LEU A 24 -10.64 -13.59 19.34
CA LEU A 24 -11.90 -13.38 20.06
C LEU A 24 -11.78 -13.71 21.55
N GLN A 25 -10.85 -14.61 21.92
CA GLN A 25 -10.57 -14.95 23.31
C GLN A 25 -9.86 -13.83 24.07
N SER A 26 -9.08 -12.97 23.40
CA SER A 26 -8.44 -11.82 24.04
C SER A 26 -9.39 -10.65 24.31
N VAL A 27 -10.61 -10.68 23.75
CA VAL A 27 -11.64 -9.65 23.96
C VAL A 27 -12.37 -9.89 25.30
N PRO A 28 -12.54 -8.85 26.14
CA PRO A 28 -13.29 -8.95 27.39
C PRO A 28 -14.70 -9.51 27.23
N GLU A 29 -15.18 -10.26 28.22
CA GLU A 29 -16.55 -10.76 28.25
C GLU A 29 -17.54 -9.60 28.36
N GLY A 30 -18.47 -9.50 27.40
CA GLY A 30 -19.38 -8.37 27.24
C GLY A 30 -19.12 -7.54 25.98
N GLU A 31 -17.87 -7.44 25.52
CA GLU A 31 -17.51 -6.63 24.35
C GLU A 31 -17.37 -7.44 23.04
N LYS A 32 -17.47 -8.77 23.12
CA LYS A 32 -17.31 -9.67 21.95
C LYS A 32 -18.31 -9.36 20.83
N GLY A 33 -19.53 -8.94 21.17
CA GLY A 33 -20.55 -8.54 20.19
C GLY A 33 -20.13 -7.29 19.41
N ASP A 34 -19.75 -6.23 20.13
CA ASP A 34 -19.31 -4.96 19.53
C ASP A 34 -17.99 -5.10 18.79
N PHE A 35 -17.10 -5.98 19.25
CA PHE A 35 -15.89 -6.35 18.53
C PHE A 35 -16.23 -6.96 17.16
N LEU A 36 -17.18 -7.90 17.10
CA LEU A 36 -17.60 -8.50 15.83
C LEU A 36 -18.24 -7.46 14.90
N VAL A 37 -19.06 -6.55 15.43
CA VAL A 37 -19.64 -5.45 14.64
C VAL A 37 -18.55 -4.57 14.02
N ARG A 38 -17.58 -4.13 14.84
CA ARG A 38 -16.43 -3.34 14.38
C ARG A 38 -15.59 -4.10 13.34
N ALA A 39 -15.35 -5.39 13.54
CA ALA A 39 -14.60 -6.22 12.61
C ALA A 39 -15.28 -6.36 11.24
N ILE A 40 -16.62 -6.51 11.22
CA ILE A 40 -17.39 -6.58 9.97
C ILE A 40 -17.33 -5.24 9.23
N LEU A 41 -17.56 -4.12 9.92
CA LEU A 41 -17.48 -2.78 9.32
C LEU A 41 -16.06 -2.46 8.82
N ALA A 42 -15.03 -2.87 9.55
CA ALA A 42 -13.64 -2.70 9.13
C ALA A 42 -13.31 -3.54 7.89
N LEU A 43 -13.85 -4.76 7.79
CA LEU A 43 -13.69 -5.61 6.61
C LEU A 43 -14.36 -4.98 5.37
N GLU A 44 -15.56 -4.42 5.53
CA GLU A 44 -16.25 -3.69 4.46
C GLU A 44 -15.46 -2.45 4.04
N GLN A 45 -15.04 -1.61 4.98
CA GLN A 45 -14.23 -0.43 4.68
C GLN A 45 -12.91 -0.80 3.98
N ASN A 46 -12.20 -1.83 4.43
CA ASN A 46 -10.93 -2.23 3.81
C ASN A 46 -11.07 -2.61 2.33
N ARG A 47 -12.23 -3.15 1.91
CA ARG A 47 -12.51 -3.41 0.49
C ARG A 47 -12.56 -2.11 -0.33
N ASP A 48 -13.04 -1.04 0.28
CA ASP A 48 -13.10 0.28 -0.35
C ASP A 48 -11.74 1.00 -0.31
N TRP A 49 -10.97 0.81 0.77
CA TRP A 49 -9.64 1.40 0.93
C TRP A 49 -8.64 0.91 -0.11
N GLU A 50 -8.66 -0.36 -0.51
CA GLU A 50 -7.74 -0.87 -1.53
C GLU A 50 -7.93 -0.15 -2.88
N ASN A 51 -9.17 0.17 -3.23
CA ASN A 51 -9.51 0.90 -4.45
C ASN A 51 -9.06 2.37 -4.36
N THR A 52 -9.30 3.00 -3.21
CA THR A 52 -8.83 4.36 -2.95
C THR A 52 -7.31 4.44 -2.95
N LEU A 53 -6.60 3.51 -2.30
CA LEU A 53 -5.14 3.48 -2.25
C LEU A 53 -4.54 3.32 -3.65
N ARG A 54 -5.07 2.41 -4.47
CA ARG A 54 -4.63 2.25 -5.87
C ARG A 54 -4.87 3.51 -6.72
N ARG A 55 -5.91 4.28 -6.40
CA ARG A 55 -6.19 5.55 -7.07
C ARG A 55 -5.22 6.63 -6.63
N VAL A 56 -5.01 6.80 -5.32
CA VAL A 56 -4.07 7.78 -4.77
C VAL A 56 -2.65 7.51 -5.27
N ILE A 57 -2.16 6.27 -5.25
CA ILE A 57 -0.83 5.95 -5.78
C ILE A 57 -0.72 6.30 -7.27
N ARG A 58 -1.79 6.09 -8.07
CA ARG A 58 -1.79 6.50 -9.49
C ARG A 58 -1.82 8.01 -9.67
N GLU A 59 -2.55 8.74 -8.83
CA GLU A 59 -2.60 10.20 -8.86
C GLU A 59 -1.26 10.80 -8.40
N GLU A 60 -0.64 10.27 -7.34
CA GLU A 60 0.69 10.67 -6.87
C GLU A 60 1.81 10.35 -7.88
N LEU A 61 1.78 9.18 -8.52
CA LEU A 61 2.74 8.86 -9.60
C LEU A 61 2.57 9.79 -10.82
N LYS A 62 1.35 10.28 -11.08
CA LYS A 62 1.10 11.27 -12.14
C LYS A 62 1.58 12.67 -11.75
N THR A 63 1.43 13.09 -10.50
CA THR A 63 1.95 14.37 -10.02
C THR A 63 3.47 14.36 -9.91
N VAL A 64 4.10 13.21 -9.65
CA VAL A 64 5.57 13.04 -9.67
C VAL A 64 6.15 13.02 -11.11
N SER A 65 5.31 12.89 -12.16
CA SER A 65 5.76 12.93 -13.56
C SER A 65 6.15 14.32 -14.09
N PHE A 66 6.02 15.39 -13.30
CA PHE A 66 6.35 16.74 -13.76
C PHE A 66 7.82 17.14 -13.55
N GLN A 67 8.67 16.23 -13.06
CA GLN A 67 10.11 16.34 -13.22
C GLN A 67 10.61 15.42 -14.34
N THR A 68 9.99 15.53 -15.52
CA THR A 68 10.81 15.52 -16.72
C THR A 68 11.68 16.76 -16.64
N VAL A 69 12.78 16.68 -15.87
CA VAL A 69 13.93 17.54 -16.12
C VAL A 69 14.15 17.32 -17.62
N PRO A 70 14.00 18.35 -18.48
CA PRO A 70 14.43 18.17 -19.86
C PRO A 70 15.85 17.68 -19.69
N GLN A 71 16.12 16.48 -20.18
CA GLN A 71 17.48 16.02 -20.37
C GLN A 71 18.03 17.07 -21.33
N GLN A 72 18.57 18.16 -20.75
CA GLN A 72 19.66 18.88 -21.33
C GLN A 72 20.64 17.75 -21.53
N GLU A 73 20.62 17.18 -22.73
CA GLU A 73 21.82 16.60 -23.30
C GLU A 73 22.89 17.59 -22.87
N GLU A 74 23.72 17.17 -21.92
CA GLU A 74 24.93 17.87 -21.56
C GLU A 74 25.68 17.96 -22.88
N GLN A 75 25.40 19.02 -23.64
CA GLN A 75 26.11 19.38 -24.83
C GLN A 75 27.46 19.77 -24.28
N ILE A 76 28.34 18.77 -24.16
CA ILE A 76 29.70 18.91 -23.67
C ILE A 76 30.25 20.13 -24.41
N PRO A 77 30.52 21.25 -23.71
CA PRO A 77 30.96 22.46 -24.36
C PRO A 77 32.18 22.14 -25.23
N LYS A 78 32.18 22.59 -26.49
CA LYS A 78 33.28 22.33 -27.43
C LYS A 78 34.65 22.72 -26.84
N GLU A 79 34.67 23.71 -25.96
CA GLU A 79 35.84 24.12 -25.19
C GLU A 79 36.40 22.98 -24.32
N MET A 80 35.54 22.18 -23.66
CA MET A 80 35.98 21.02 -22.88
C MET A 80 36.54 19.91 -23.78
N MET A 81 35.98 19.71 -24.96
CA MET A 81 36.51 18.75 -25.94
C MET A 81 37.87 19.21 -26.49
N SER A 82 38.03 20.50 -26.81
CA SER A 82 39.28 21.07 -27.28
C SER A 82 40.39 21.00 -26.22
N PHE A 83 40.04 21.18 -24.94
CA PHE A 83 40.97 21.00 -23.83
C PHE A 83 41.49 19.56 -23.72
N LEU A 84 40.60 18.57 -23.86
CA LEU A 84 40.99 17.16 -23.84
C LEU A 84 41.90 16.79 -25.01
N SER A 85 41.60 17.26 -26.24
CA SER A 85 42.46 17.06 -27.41
C SER A 85 43.86 17.67 -27.24
N SER A 86 43.95 18.84 -26.59
CA SER A 86 45.23 19.48 -26.28
C SER A 86 46.07 18.68 -25.26
N LEU A 87 45.44 17.87 -24.41
CA LEU A 87 46.11 17.02 -23.42
C LEU A 87 46.54 15.67 -24.02
N THR A 88 45.78 15.15 -24.98
CA THR A 88 46.09 13.88 -25.66
C THR A 88 47.06 14.04 -26.84
N GLY A 89 47.33 15.27 -27.28
CA GLY A 89 48.28 15.55 -28.37
C GLY A 89 47.78 15.12 -29.75
N GLU A 90 46.45 14.94 -29.88
CA GLU A 90 45.79 14.72 -31.17
C GLU A 90 45.41 16.09 -31.74
N GLU A 91 46.28 16.64 -32.58
CA GLU A 91 45.92 17.69 -33.56
C GLU A 91 45.25 17.07 -34.79
#